data_AF-A0A2Z2MES0-F1
#
_entry.id   AF-A0A2Z2MES0-F1
#
_cell.length_a   1.000
_cell.length_b   1.000
_cell.length_c   1.000
_cell.angle_alpha   90.00
_cell.angle_beta   90.00
_cell.angle_gamma   90.00
#
_symmetry.space_group_name_H-M   'P 1'
#
loop_
_entity.id
_entity.type
_entity.pdbx_description
1 polymer ?
#
loop_
_entity_poly.entity_id
_entity_poly.type
_entity_poly.pdbx_seq_one_letter_code
_entity_poly.pdbx_strand_id
1 'polypeptide(L)'
;MLAKYPFELPKDRPLTKTEIAQALRWAIEAELDAINIYEQLAAGIEDERIRHIFLDVANEEKEHFGEFLAALFEVDEELAKYMKEGFEEVEEETGIKVNFLK
;
A
#
# COMPACT_ATOMS: atom_id res chain seq x y z
N MET A 1 -5.54 -9.72 -9.52
CA MET A 1 -6.52 -9.07 -10.43
C MET A 1 -7.73 -8.69 -9.60
N LEU A 2 -7.88 -7.40 -9.30
CA LEU A 2 -9.00 -6.91 -8.50
C LEU A 2 -10.30 -7.13 -9.26
N ALA A 3 -11.07 -8.12 -8.79
CA ALA A 3 -12.46 -8.31 -9.17
C ALA A 3 -13.27 -7.06 -8.78
N LYS A 4 -14.45 -6.88 -9.39
CA LYS A 4 -15.44 -5.83 -9.09
C LYS A 4 -15.35 -5.40 -7.62
N TYR A 5 -14.93 -4.16 -7.39
CA TYR A 5 -14.92 -3.58 -6.04
C TYR A 5 -16.31 -3.70 -5.41
N PRO A 6 -16.40 -4.00 -4.10
CA PRO A 6 -17.68 -4.27 -3.44
C PRO A 6 -18.63 -3.07 -3.39
N PHE A 7 -18.16 -1.88 -3.80
CA PHE A 7 -18.93 -0.64 -3.83
C PHE A 7 -18.71 0.10 -5.16
N GLU A 8 -19.78 0.68 -5.71
CA GLU A 8 -19.70 1.55 -6.89
C GLU A 8 -19.48 3.00 -6.45
N LEU A 9 -18.44 3.64 -6.98
CA LEU A 9 -18.20 5.06 -6.73
C LEU A 9 -19.38 5.91 -7.24
N PRO A 10 -19.80 6.95 -6.49
CA PRO A 10 -20.84 7.86 -6.95
C PRO A 10 -20.41 8.55 -8.25
N LYS A 11 -21.33 8.67 -9.20
CA LYS A 11 -21.08 9.27 -10.53
C LYS A 11 -21.54 10.72 -10.63
N ASP A 12 -22.38 11.14 -9.70
CA ASP A 12 -23.13 12.38 -9.71
C ASP A 12 -22.70 13.37 -8.61
N ARG A 13 -21.77 12.97 -7.74
CA ARG A 13 -21.17 13.83 -6.72
C ARG A 13 -19.70 13.49 -6.46
N PRO A 14 -18.92 14.43 -5.90
CA PRO A 14 -17.60 14.12 -5.37
C PRO A 14 -17.64 13.09 -4.23
N LEU A 15 -16.50 12.44 -3.99
CA LEU A 15 -16.33 11.50 -2.90
C LEU A 15 -16.38 12.23 -1.54
N THR A 16 -17.00 11.57 -0.55
CA THR A 16 -16.92 11.97 0.85
C THR A 16 -15.56 11.61 1.45
N LYS A 17 -15.21 12.19 2.60
CA LYS A 17 -13.98 11.85 3.34
C LYS A 17 -13.82 10.33 3.56
N THR A 18 -14.91 9.63 3.91
CA THR A 18 -14.91 8.17 4.09
C THR A 18 -14.67 7.39 2.78
N GLU A 19 -15.27 7.82 1.68
CA GLU A 19 -15.06 7.19 0.37
C GLU A 19 -13.65 7.46 -0.17
N ILE A 20 -13.06 8.62 0.12
CA ILE A 20 -11.66 8.92 -0.19
C ILE A 20 -10.74 7.98 0.60
N ALA A 21 -10.97 7.80 1.91
CA ALA A 21 -10.20 6.86 2.72
C ALA A 21 -10.28 5.43 2.16
N GLN A 22 -11.46 4.98 1.72
CA GLN A 22 -11.61 3.68 1.06
C GLN A 22 -10.86 3.59 -0.26
N ALA A 23 -10.94 4.62 -1.11
CA ALA A 23 -10.21 4.66 -2.37
C ALA A 23 -8.69 4.59 -2.15
N LEU A 24 -8.17 5.27 -1.13
CA LEU A 24 -6.75 5.22 -0.76
C LEU A 24 -6.34 3.83 -0.27
N ARG A 25 -7.17 3.15 0.53
CA ARG A 25 -6.91 1.75 0.92
C ARG A 25 -6.87 0.81 -0.28
N TRP A 26 -7.77 0.99 -1.26
CA TRP A 26 -7.73 0.20 -2.50
C TRP A 26 -6.50 0.50 -3.36
N ALA A 27 -6.04 1.75 -3.39
CA ALA A 27 -4.80 2.09 -4.07
C ALA A 27 -3.61 1.38 -3.41
N ILE A 28 -3.52 1.43 -2.07
CA ILE A 28 -2.51 0.70 -1.29
C ILE A 28 -2.55 -0.82 -1.56
N GLU A 29 -3.74 -1.42 -1.59
CA GLU A 29 -3.92 -2.84 -1.95
C GLU A 29 -3.40 -3.14 -3.37
N ALA A 30 -3.68 -2.27 -4.33
CA ALA A 30 -3.21 -2.41 -5.70
C ALA A 30 -1.68 -2.34 -5.79
N GLU A 31 -1.04 -1.43 -5.06
CA GLU A 31 0.42 -1.33 -5.03
C GLU A 31 1.07 -2.57 -4.41
N LEU A 32 0.51 -3.08 -3.29
CA LEU A 32 1.01 -4.32 -2.68
C LEU A 32 0.85 -5.54 -3.60
N ASP A 33 -0.26 -5.64 -4.33
CA ASP A 33 -0.46 -6.67 -5.35
C ASP A 33 0.59 -6.54 -6.46
N ALA A 34 0.84 -5.32 -6.94
CA ALA A 34 1.82 -5.05 -7.99
C ALA A 34 3.24 -5.42 -7.57
N ILE A 35 3.69 -4.98 -6.38
CA ILE A 35 4.98 -5.33 -5.78
C ILE A 35 5.16 -6.85 -5.78
N ASN A 36 4.19 -7.58 -5.22
CA ASN A 36 4.26 -9.04 -5.10
C ASN A 36 4.31 -9.72 -6.47
N ILE A 37 3.49 -9.28 -7.43
CA ILE A 37 3.45 -9.85 -8.78
C ILE A 37 4.79 -9.63 -9.48
N TYR A 38 5.32 -8.41 -9.46
CA TYR A 38 6.54 -8.07 -10.18
C TYR A 38 7.76 -8.76 -9.59
N GLU A 39 7.90 -8.82 -8.27
CA GLU A 39 9.00 -9.54 -7.61
C GLU A 39 8.93 -11.06 -7.89
N GLN A 40 7.72 -11.65 -7.87
CA GLN A 40 7.54 -13.07 -8.19
C GLN A 40 7.87 -13.39 -9.65
N LEU A 41 7.45 -12.53 -10.59
CA LEU A 41 7.80 -12.70 -12.01
C LEU A 41 9.29 -12.52 -12.23
N ALA A 42 9.90 -11.50 -11.61
CA ALA A 42 11.35 -11.25 -11.68
C ALA A 42 12.17 -12.47 -11.25
N ALA A 43 11.75 -13.17 -10.19
CA ALA A 43 12.42 -14.39 -9.71
C ALA A 43 12.46 -15.53 -10.74
N GLY A 44 11.53 -15.54 -11.70
CA GLY A 44 11.46 -16.54 -12.78
C GLY A 44 12.13 -16.13 -14.10
N ILE A 45 12.77 -14.96 -14.18
CA ILE A 45 13.33 -14.41 -15.43
C ILE A 45 14.86 -14.53 -15.47
N GLU A 46 15.37 -15.28 -16.45
CA GLU A 46 16.82 -15.44 -16.69
C GLU A 46 17.46 -14.25 -17.39
N ASP A 47 16.75 -13.54 -18.29
CA ASP A 47 17.29 -12.35 -18.96
C ASP A 47 17.40 -11.21 -17.95
N GLU A 48 18.64 -10.94 -17.52
CA GLU A 48 19.02 -9.90 -16.57
C GLU A 48 18.41 -8.53 -16.88
N ARG A 49 18.29 -8.17 -18.16
CA ARG A 49 17.77 -6.86 -18.56
C ARG A 49 16.27 -6.77 -18.32
N ILE A 50 15.55 -7.86 -18.59
CA ILE A 50 14.10 -7.92 -18.37
C ILE A 50 13.82 -8.04 -16.86
N ARG A 51 14.60 -8.86 -16.14
CA ARG A 51 14.49 -8.95 -14.68
C ARG A 51 14.71 -7.60 -14.02
N HIS A 52 15.68 -6.82 -14.49
CA HIS A 52 15.92 -5.47 -14.00
C HIS A 52 14.69 -4.57 -14.13
N ILE A 53 14.01 -4.58 -15.28
CA ILE A 53 12.79 -3.77 -15.48
C ILE A 53 11.72 -4.13 -14.45
N PHE A 54 11.44 -5.42 -14.23
CA PHE A 54 10.43 -5.83 -13.24
C PHE A 54 10.80 -5.39 -11.82
N LEU A 55 12.07 -5.52 -11.44
CA LEU A 55 12.53 -5.10 -10.11
C LEU A 55 12.53 -3.58 -9.94
N ASP A 56 12.82 -2.83 -11.00
CA ASP A 56 12.80 -1.38 -11.00
C ASP A 56 11.38 -0.86 -10.79
N VAL A 57 10.43 -1.36 -11.60
CA VAL A 57 9.00 -1.04 -11.44
C VAL A 57 8.49 -1.46 -10.06
N ALA A 58 8.85 -2.65 -9.57
CA ALA A 58 8.49 -3.08 -8.22
C ALA A 58 8.99 -2.15 -7.11
N ASN A 59 10.11 -1.44 -7.32
CA ASN A 59 10.59 -0.46 -6.37
C ASN A 59 9.82 0.86 -6.46
N GLU A 60 9.43 1.29 -7.67
CA GLU A 60 8.54 2.45 -7.86
C GLU A 60 7.19 2.23 -7.15
N GLU A 61 6.60 1.02 -7.25
CA GLU A 61 5.33 0.75 -6.56
C GLU A 61 5.46 0.77 -5.03
N LYS A 62 6.66 0.52 -4.46
CA LYS A 62 6.91 0.69 -3.01
C LYS A 62 6.92 2.17 -2.63
N GLU A 63 7.37 3.05 -3.50
CA GLU A 63 7.27 4.50 -3.30
C GLU A 63 5.81 4.95 -3.38
N HIS A 64 5.06 4.49 -4.39
CA HIS A 64 3.62 4.77 -4.52
C HIS A 64 2.81 4.28 -3.32
N PHE A 65 3.13 3.10 -2.78
CA PHE A 65 2.55 2.60 -1.53
C PHE A 65 2.75 3.63 -0.39
N GLY A 66 3.95 4.19 -0.27
CA GLY A 66 4.26 5.24 0.70
C GLY A 66 3.47 6.53 0.50
N GLU A 67 3.30 6.97 -0.76
CA GLU A 67 2.51 8.15 -1.10
C GLU A 67 1.04 8.00 -0.70
N PHE A 68 0.41 6.87 -1.06
CA PHE A 68 -0.98 6.62 -0.70
C PHE A 68 -1.17 6.42 0.81
N LEU A 69 -0.22 5.77 1.48
CA LEU A 69 -0.26 5.60 2.94
C LEU A 69 -0.18 6.96 3.66
N ALA A 70 0.70 7.85 3.20
CA ALA A 70 0.80 9.21 3.75
C ALA A 70 -0.51 9.99 3.57
N ALA A 71 -1.11 9.93 2.37
CA ALA A 71 -2.40 10.56 2.11
C ALA A 71 -3.52 9.95 2.96
N LEU A 72 -3.50 8.64 3.20
CA LEU A 72 -4.51 7.95 4.02
C LEU A 72 -4.45 8.41 5.48
N PHE A 73 -3.26 8.63 6.04
CA PHE A 73 -3.12 9.15 7.40
C PHE A 73 -3.67 10.57 7.57
N GLU A 74 -3.54 11.42 6.56
CA GLU A 74 -4.14 12.76 6.58
C GLU A 74 -5.68 12.69 6.51
N VAL A 75 -6.22 11.73 5.75
CA VAL A 75 -7.66 11.58 5.56
C VAL A 75 -8.33 10.80 6.70
N ASP A 76 -7.62 9.88 7.36
CA ASP A 76 -8.16 8.97 8.37
C ASP A 76 -7.31 8.96 9.65
N GLU A 77 -7.48 10.01 10.45
CA GLU A 77 -6.75 10.22 11.71
C GLU A 77 -6.97 9.10 12.74
N GLU A 78 -8.14 8.46 12.74
CA GLU A 78 -8.44 7.34 13.63
C GLU A 78 -7.63 6.11 13.24
N LEU A 79 -7.59 5.78 11.95
CA LEU A 79 -6.71 4.72 11.44
C LEU A 79 -5.25 5.01 11.75
N ALA A 80 -4.79 6.26 11.56
CA ALA A 80 -3.41 6.65 11.87
C ALA A 80 -3.05 6.37 13.35
N LYS A 81 -3.98 6.66 14.27
CA LYS A 81 -3.83 6.35 15.68
C LYS A 81 -3.68 4.83 15.92
N TYR A 82 -4.59 4.02 15.37
CA TYR A 82 -4.53 2.56 15.52
C TYR A 82 -3.28 1.95 14.90
N MET A 83 -2.82 2.46 13.75
CA MET A 83 -1.59 1.99 13.12
C MET A 83 -0.36 2.29 13.98
N LYS A 84 -0.33 3.45 14.66
CA LYS A 84 0.71 3.76 15.63
C LYS A 84 0.69 2.79 16.81
N GLU A 85 -0.48 2.54 17.40
CA GLU A 85 -0.63 1.56 18.50
C GLU A 85 -0.16 0.16 18.07
N GLY A 86 -0.50 -0.28 16.86
CA GLY A 86 -0.02 -1.56 16.32
C GLY A 86 1.50 -1.63 16.14
N PHE A 87 2.17 -0.54 15.79
CA PHE A 87 3.64 -0.51 15.73
C PHE A 87 4.27 -0.64 17.13
N GLU A 88 3.66 -0.01 18.14
CA GLU A 88 4.08 -0.13 19.54
C GLU A 88 3.86 -1.56 20.05
N GLU A 89 2.71 -2.18 19.73
CA GLU A 89 2.35 -3.55 20.11
C GLU A 89 3.36 -4.59 19.59
N VAL A 90 3.84 -4.45 18.34
CA VAL A 90 4.88 -5.35 17.80
C VAL A 90 6.18 -5.28 18.64
N GLU A 91 6.60 -4.10 19.06
CA GLU A 91 7.80 -3.96 19.90
C GLU A 91 7.58 -4.58 21.28
N GLU A 92 6.40 -4.38 21.88
CA GLU A 92 6.04 -4.93 23.18
C GLU A 92 5.96 -6.48 23.17
N GLU A 93 5.33 -7.07 22.16
CA GLU A 93 5.12 -8.52 22.10
C GLU A 93 6.35 -9.30 21.61
N THR A 94 7.13 -8.73 20.70
CA THR A 94 8.18 -9.48 19.98
C THR A 94 9.59 -8.94 20.22
N GLY A 95 9.73 -7.71 20.74
CA GLY A 95 11.01 -7.00 20.85
C GLY A 95 11.57 -6.47 19.52
N ILE A 96 10.83 -6.59 18.40
CA ILE A 96 11.23 -6.02 17.11
C ILE A 96 11.08 -4.50 17.17
N LYS A 97 12.21 -3.79 17.04
CA LYS A 97 12.22 -2.31 17.03
C LYS A 97 11.82 -1.77 15.65
N VAL A 98 10.69 -1.09 15.60
CA VAL A 98 10.22 -0.40 14.37
C VAL A 98 10.86 0.99 14.31
N ASN A 99 11.83 1.18 13.40
CA ASN A 99 12.52 2.47 13.20
C ASN A 99 12.01 3.23 11.96
N PHE A 100 10.71 3.10 11.66
CA PHE A 100 10.12 3.70 10.46
C PHE A 100 9.80 5.20 10.61
N LEU A 101 9.59 5.68 11.84
CA LEU A 101 9.16 7.06 12.16
C LEU A 101 10.18 7.83 13.01
N LYS A 102 11.41 7.32 13.16
CA LYS A 102 12.48 7.99 13.92
C LYS A 102 13.34 8.87 13.02
#